data_AF-A0A6L5ZRT5-F1
#
_entry.id   AF-A0A6L5ZRT5-F1
#
_cell.length_a   1.000
_cell.length_b   1.000
_cell.length_c   1.000
_cell.angle_alpha   90.00
_cell.angle_beta   90.00
_cell.angle_gamma   90.00
#
_symmetry.space_group_name_H-M   'P 1'
#
loop_
_entity.id
_entity.type
_entity.pdbx_description
1 polymer ?
#
loop_
_entity_poly.entity_id
_entity_poly.type
_entity_poly.pdbx_seq_one_letter_code
_entity_poly.pdbx_strand_id
1 'polypeptide(L)'
;GVNLGLRSVLVGDLGLLKVLGDAKRKGDLPKDLILKTSVAMVCNNAATAALLEDLGASTLNLATDLSLQQIAAIRAQVDIPVDVYVEGPDDFGGAVRHYEAPDLVRVAAPIYLKFTIRNSPGLYPSGAHIQGLVESSAKERVRRAAISKAILDRYGFKK
;
A
#
# COMPACT_ATOMS: atom_id res chain seq x y z
N GLY A 1 19.50 -0.60 11.24
CA GLY A 1 18.05 -0.81 11.00
C GLY A 1 17.66 -2.26 11.10
N VAL A 2 18.04 -3.07 10.09
CA VAL A 2 17.68 -4.51 10.04
C VAL A 2 18.21 -5.31 11.24
N ASN A 3 19.48 -5.09 11.62
CA ASN A 3 20.07 -5.70 12.83
C ASN A 3 19.39 -5.26 14.13
N LEU A 4 18.60 -4.17 14.10
CA LEU A 4 17.81 -3.67 15.22
C LEU A 4 16.35 -4.19 15.18
N GLY A 5 16.02 -5.11 14.27
CA GLY A 5 14.69 -5.73 14.19
C GLY A 5 13.77 -5.19 13.10
N LEU A 6 14.17 -4.19 12.30
CA LEU A 6 13.35 -3.77 11.16
C LEU A 6 13.22 -4.88 10.12
N ARG A 7 12.00 -5.12 9.65
CA ARG A 7 11.65 -6.18 8.67
C ARG A 7 10.97 -5.67 7.40
N SER A 8 10.66 -4.38 7.35
CA SER A 8 10.15 -3.74 6.14
C SER A 8 10.67 -2.31 6.02
N VAL A 9 10.84 -1.86 4.77
CA VAL A 9 11.23 -0.49 4.42
C VAL A 9 10.27 0.02 3.35
N LEU A 10 9.76 1.23 3.54
CA LEU A 10 9.03 1.96 2.51
C LEU A 10 10.04 2.70 1.61
N VAL A 11 10.04 2.37 0.32
CA VAL A 11 11.01 2.87 -0.66
C VAL A 11 10.32 3.82 -1.63
N GLY A 12 10.75 5.07 -1.64
CA GLY A 12 10.19 6.14 -2.47
C GLY A 12 11.04 6.53 -3.69
N ASP A 13 12.11 5.79 -3.97
CA ASP A 13 13.04 6.09 -5.07
C ASP A 13 13.40 4.81 -5.84
N LEU A 14 13.45 4.92 -7.17
CA LEU A 14 13.66 3.80 -8.09
C LEU A 14 15.10 3.26 -8.02
N GLY A 15 16.07 4.17 -7.94
CA GLY A 15 17.49 3.80 -7.83
C GLY A 15 17.77 3.08 -6.51
N LEU A 16 17.22 3.61 -5.41
CA LEU A 16 17.32 2.99 -4.10
C LEU A 16 16.66 1.61 -4.07
N LEU A 17 15.48 1.44 -4.69
CA LEU A 17 14.83 0.13 -4.80
C LEU A 17 15.76 -0.89 -5.45
N LYS A 18 16.38 -0.53 -6.59
CA LYS A 18 17.34 -1.40 -7.28
C LYS A 18 18.51 -1.79 -6.38
N VAL A 19 19.13 -0.81 -5.71
CA VAL A 19 20.28 -1.04 -4.83
C VAL A 19 19.92 -2.00 -3.69
N LEU A 20 18.76 -1.80 -3.06
CA LEU A 20 18.28 -2.67 -1.98
C LEU A 20 17.93 -4.07 -2.50
N GLY A 21 17.30 -4.18 -3.66
CA GLY A 21 17.01 -5.47 -4.31
C GLY A 21 18.28 -6.24 -4.65
N ASP A 22 19.30 -5.58 -5.20
CA ASP A 22 20.61 -6.18 -5.46
C ASP A 22 21.30 -6.63 -4.17
N ALA A 23 21.26 -5.82 -3.12
CA ALA A 23 21.81 -6.16 -1.81
C ALA A 23 21.12 -7.40 -1.21
N LYS A 24 19.78 -7.52 -1.35
CA LYS A 24 19.05 -8.74 -0.97
C LYS A 24 19.49 -9.96 -1.78
N ARG A 25 19.66 -9.83 -3.10
CA ARG A 25 20.10 -10.91 -4.00
C ARG A 25 21.52 -11.39 -3.68
N LYS A 26 22.42 -10.47 -3.34
CA LYS A 26 23.81 -10.76 -2.96
C LYS A 26 23.96 -11.33 -1.54
N GLY A 27 22.94 -11.17 -0.70
CA GLY A 27 22.95 -11.62 0.69
C GLY A 27 23.43 -10.57 1.69
N ASP A 28 23.65 -9.33 1.25
CA ASP A 28 24.02 -8.20 2.12
C ASP A 28 22.83 -7.76 3.01
N LEU A 29 21.60 -8.04 2.57
CA LEU A 29 20.36 -7.83 3.32
C LEU A 29 19.60 -9.16 3.46
N PRO A 30 18.82 -9.35 4.54
CA PRO A 30 18.00 -10.54 4.69
C PRO A 30 17.03 -10.72 3.53
N LYS A 31 16.89 -11.97 3.08
CA LYS A 31 16.01 -12.31 1.95
C LYS A 31 14.54 -11.99 2.24
N ASP A 32 14.14 -12.09 3.50
CA ASP A 32 12.80 -11.82 4.02
C ASP A 32 12.55 -10.32 4.32
N LEU A 33 13.51 -9.43 4.09
CA LEU A 33 13.29 -7.98 4.21
C LEU A 33 12.27 -7.50 3.17
N ILE A 34 11.14 -6.94 3.61
CA ILE A 34 10.07 -6.49 2.72
C ILE A 34 10.38 -5.07 2.20
N LEU A 35 10.60 -4.96 0.88
CA LEU A 35 10.76 -3.67 0.20
C LEU A 35 9.40 -3.22 -0.35
N LYS A 36 8.76 -2.27 0.32
CA LYS A 36 7.43 -1.76 -0.03
C LYS A 36 7.57 -0.51 -0.86
N THR A 37 6.99 -0.45 -2.06
CA THR A 37 7.04 0.80 -2.84
C THR A 37 6.17 1.87 -2.20
N SER A 38 6.60 3.13 -2.27
CA SER A 38 5.83 4.28 -1.76
C SER A 38 4.68 4.63 -2.69
N VAL A 39 3.60 5.19 -2.14
CA VAL A 39 2.55 5.82 -2.97
C VAL A 39 3.09 7.04 -3.74
N ALA A 40 4.20 7.63 -3.30
CA ALA A 40 4.92 8.67 -4.06
C ALA A 40 5.75 8.11 -5.23
N MET A 41 5.97 6.79 -5.29
CA MET A 41 6.63 6.09 -6.40
C MET A 41 5.59 5.18 -7.07
N VAL A 42 4.66 5.81 -7.78
CA VAL A 42 3.37 5.23 -8.16
C VAL A 42 3.51 4.07 -9.15
N CYS A 43 2.84 2.94 -8.87
CA CYS A 43 2.64 1.87 -9.85
C CYS A 43 1.29 2.06 -10.57
N ASN A 44 1.34 2.53 -11.81
CA ASN A 44 0.15 2.92 -12.58
C ASN A 44 -0.34 1.88 -13.60
N ASN A 45 0.50 0.90 -13.93
CA ASN A 45 0.20 -0.07 -14.99
C ASN A 45 1.03 -1.35 -14.82
N ALA A 46 0.69 -2.36 -15.62
CA ALA A 46 1.24 -3.70 -15.53
C ALA A 46 2.74 -3.76 -15.87
N ALA A 47 3.21 -2.95 -16.83
CA ALA A 47 4.63 -2.88 -17.19
C ALA A 47 5.48 -2.27 -16.05
N THR A 48 4.97 -1.22 -15.40
CA THR A 48 5.60 -0.65 -14.21
C THR A 48 5.64 -1.65 -13.06
N ALA A 49 4.59 -2.44 -12.87
CA ALA A 49 4.56 -3.46 -11.84
C ALA A 49 5.68 -4.49 -12.00
N ALA A 50 5.82 -5.06 -13.22
CA ALA A 50 6.87 -6.02 -13.54
C ALA A 50 8.27 -5.42 -13.33
N LEU A 51 8.50 -4.19 -13.80
CA LEU A 51 9.77 -3.50 -13.58
C LEU A 51 10.09 -3.33 -12.09
N LEU A 52 9.14 -2.92 -11.27
CA LEU A 52 9.36 -2.73 -9.83
C LEU A 52 9.66 -4.05 -9.12
N GLU A 53 9.00 -5.15 -9.51
CA GLU A 53 9.29 -6.49 -9.02
C GLU A 53 10.71 -6.93 -9.38
N ASP A 54 11.13 -6.76 -10.64
CA ASP A 54 12.50 -7.07 -11.11
C ASP A 54 13.57 -6.30 -10.31
N LEU A 55 13.30 -5.03 -10.02
CA LEU A 55 14.18 -4.20 -9.20
C LEU A 55 14.26 -4.65 -7.73
N GLY A 56 13.33 -5.47 -7.26
CA GLY A 56 13.35 -6.12 -5.95
C GLY A 56 12.20 -5.74 -5.02
N ALA A 57 11.15 -5.08 -5.52
CA ALA A 57 9.96 -4.81 -4.72
C ALA A 57 9.37 -6.11 -4.16
N SER A 58 8.90 -6.04 -2.92
CA SER A 58 8.21 -7.14 -2.23
C SER A 58 6.72 -6.89 -2.09
N THR A 59 6.28 -5.63 -2.17
CA THR A 59 4.87 -5.23 -2.34
C THR A 59 4.77 -3.93 -3.12
N LEU A 60 3.68 -3.72 -3.85
CA LEU A 60 3.49 -2.55 -4.71
C LEU A 60 2.36 -1.63 -4.21
N ASN A 61 2.65 -0.36 -3.96
CA ASN A 61 1.62 0.68 -3.90
C ASN A 61 1.11 1.02 -5.29
N LEU A 62 -0.18 0.76 -5.53
CA LEU A 62 -0.84 1.17 -6.76
C LEU A 62 -1.31 2.63 -6.69
N ALA A 63 -1.51 3.24 -7.86
CA ALA A 63 -2.24 4.50 -7.96
C ALA A 63 -3.63 4.39 -7.34
N THR A 64 -4.12 5.49 -6.76
CA THR A 64 -5.36 5.54 -6.00
C THR A 64 -6.61 5.56 -6.87
N ASP A 65 -6.49 6.00 -8.12
CA ASP A 65 -7.56 6.25 -9.09
C ASP A 65 -7.74 5.12 -10.11
N LEU A 66 -6.97 4.03 -10.00
CA LEU A 66 -7.06 2.90 -10.94
C LEU A 66 -8.42 2.19 -10.86
N SER A 67 -8.97 1.86 -12.02
CA SER A 67 -10.16 1.01 -12.14
C SER A 67 -9.87 -0.43 -11.71
N LEU A 68 -10.93 -1.20 -11.42
CA LEU A 68 -10.80 -2.63 -11.10
C LEU A 68 -10.11 -3.40 -12.23
N GLN A 69 -10.37 -3.06 -13.50
CA GLN A 69 -9.78 -3.70 -14.67
C GLN A 69 -8.28 -3.40 -14.78
N GLN A 70 -7.86 -2.16 -14.48
CA GLN A 70 -6.44 -1.79 -14.47
C GLN A 70 -5.69 -2.49 -13.34
N ILE A 71 -6.30 -2.57 -12.15
CA ILE A 71 -5.75 -3.30 -11.01
C ILE A 71 -5.62 -4.80 -11.33
N ALA A 72 -6.64 -5.41 -11.94
CA ALA A 72 -6.60 -6.80 -12.38
C ALA A 72 -5.48 -7.05 -13.40
N ALA A 73 -5.29 -6.13 -14.36
CA ALA A 73 -4.21 -6.23 -15.35
C ALA A 73 -2.82 -6.14 -14.70
N ILE A 74 -2.66 -5.30 -13.68
CA ILE A 74 -1.42 -5.24 -12.88
C ILE A 74 -1.19 -6.56 -12.16
N ARG A 75 -2.20 -7.08 -11.45
CA ARG A 75 -2.09 -8.33 -10.70
C ARG A 75 -1.75 -9.52 -11.62
N ALA A 76 -2.23 -9.51 -12.86
CA ALA A 76 -1.93 -10.55 -13.83
C ALA A 76 -0.44 -10.60 -14.27
N GLN A 77 0.37 -9.58 -13.96
CA GLN A 77 1.78 -9.52 -14.35
C GLN A 77 2.76 -9.81 -13.21
N VAL A 78 2.33 -9.73 -11.95
CA VAL A 78 3.22 -9.85 -10.77
C VAL A 78 2.57 -10.68 -9.70
N ASP A 79 3.36 -11.45 -8.94
CA ASP A 79 2.86 -12.31 -7.85
C ASP A 79 3.00 -11.70 -6.47
N ILE A 80 3.80 -10.63 -6.33
CA ILE A 80 3.91 -9.88 -5.09
C ILE A 80 2.61 -9.17 -4.70
N PRO A 81 2.30 -9.02 -3.39
CA PRO A 81 1.10 -8.33 -2.96
C PRO A 81 1.03 -6.88 -3.43
N VAL A 82 -0.18 -6.45 -3.78
CA VAL A 82 -0.47 -5.05 -4.09
C VAL A 82 -1.12 -4.36 -2.91
N ASP A 83 -0.86 -3.07 -2.75
CA ASP A 83 -1.55 -2.21 -1.80
C ASP A 83 -2.46 -1.24 -2.55
N VAL A 84 -3.71 -1.16 -2.11
CA VAL A 84 -4.70 -0.27 -2.73
C VAL A 84 -5.39 0.57 -1.65
N TYR A 85 -5.44 1.88 -1.87
CA TYR A 85 -6.24 2.78 -1.03
C TYR A 85 -7.73 2.58 -1.31
N VAL A 86 -8.45 2.13 -0.30
CA VAL A 86 -9.92 2.12 -0.31
C VAL A 86 -10.46 3.48 0.09
N GLU A 87 -9.78 4.14 1.04
CA GLU A 87 -9.92 5.55 1.30
C GLU A 87 -8.51 6.15 1.28
N GLY A 88 -8.28 7.13 0.39
CA GLY A 88 -6.97 7.75 0.13
C GLY A 88 -6.86 9.16 0.71
N PRO A 89 -5.65 9.65 1.00
CA PRO A 89 -5.41 11.03 1.41
C PRO A 89 -5.58 11.97 0.21
N ASP A 90 -5.91 13.23 0.48
CA ASP A 90 -6.22 14.18 -0.60
C ASP A 90 -5.02 14.49 -1.49
N ASP A 91 -3.81 14.52 -0.90
CA ASP A 91 -2.54 14.72 -1.63
C ASP A 91 -2.28 13.67 -2.72
N PHE A 92 -2.97 12.53 -2.64
CA PHE A 92 -2.86 11.43 -3.59
C PHE A 92 -4.21 11.10 -4.25
N GLY A 93 -5.12 12.08 -4.36
CA GLY A 93 -6.37 11.96 -5.14
C GLY A 93 -7.63 11.67 -4.33
N GLY A 94 -7.53 11.39 -3.03
CA GLY A 94 -8.71 11.34 -2.14
C GLY A 94 -9.77 10.29 -2.53
N ALA A 95 -9.36 9.13 -3.05
CA ALA A 95 -10.27 8.05 -3.42
C ALA A 95 -11.17 7.62 -2.25
N VAL A 96 -12.44 7.27 -2.51
CA VAL A 96 -13.37 6.67 -1.54
C VAL A 96 -14.16 5.57 -2.23
N ARG A 97 -13.78 4.31 -1.99
CA ARG A 97 -14.30 3.14 -2.72
C ARG A 97 -14.58 1.94 -1.80
N HIS A 98 -15.11 2.19 -0.60
CA HIS A 98 -15.40 1.14 0.39
C HIS A 98 -16.23 -0.03 -0.15
N TYR A 99 -17.24 0.26 -0.98
CA TYR A 99 -18.10 -0.75 -1.57
C TYR A 99 -17.40 -1.64 -2.60
N GLU A 100 -16.27 -1.20 -3.15
CA GLU A 100 -15.45 -2.00 -4.07
C GLU A 100 -14.49 -2.94 -3.33
N ALA A 101 -14.38 -2.87 -2.00
CA ALA A 101 -13.45 -3.71 -1.24
C ALA A 101 -13.59 -5.22 -1.55
N PRO A 102 -14.81 -5.81 -1.66
CA PRO A 102 -14.95 -7.20 -2.08
C PRO A 102 -14.37 -7.48 -3.47
N ASP A 103 -14.65 -6.62 -4.45
CA ASP A 103 -14.19 -6.83 -5.84
C ASP A 103 -12.69 -6.60 -5.97
N LEU A 104 -12.13 -5.61 -5.28
CA LEU A 104 -10.70 -5.41 -5.11
C LEU A 104 -10.03 -6.70 -4.62
N VAL A 105 -10.57 -7.32 -3.56
CA VAL A 105 -10.01 -8.58 -3.04
C VAL A 105 -10.11 -9.71 -4.07
N ARG A 106 -11.22 -9.83 -4.81
CA ARG A 106 -11.38 -10.87 -5.85
C ARG A 106 -10.35 -10.75 -6.96
N VAL A 107 -10.11 -9.54 -7.46
CA VAL A 107 -9.28 -9.35 -8.66
C VAL A 107 -7.79 -9.16 -8.35
N ALA A 108 -7.43 -8.82 -7.11
CA ALA A 108 -6.09 -8.36 -6.78
C ALA A 108 -5.38 -9.17 -5.69
N ALA A 109 -6.01 -10.19 -5.10
CA ALA A 109 -5.39 -10.97 -4.04
C ALA A 109 -4.05 -11.63 -4.49
N PRO A 110 -2.99 -11.64 -3.65
CA PRO A 110 -2.93 -11.05 -2.30
C PRO A 110 -2.87 -9.51 -2.32
N ILE A 111 -3.70 -8.88 -1.49
CA ILE A 111 -3.88 -7.42 -1.46
C ILE A 111 -3.92 -6.88 -0.03
N TYR A 112 -3.31 -5.72 0.17
CA TYR A 112 -3.47 -4.90 1.36
C TYR A 112 -4.38 -3.72 1.07
N LEU A 113 -5.54 -3.68 1.73
CA LEU A 113 -6.43 -2.53 1.68
C LEU A 113 -5.93 -1.44 2.64
N LYS A 114 -5.75 -0.22 2.13
CA LYS A 114 -5.26 0.94 2.87
C LYS A 114 -6.40 1.90 3.17
N PHE A 115 -6.35 2.45 4.39
CA PHE A 115 -7.39 3.33 4.92
C PHE A 115 -6.75 4.59 5.48
N THR A 116 -7.10 5.71 4.87
CA THR A 116 -6.89 7.05 5.41
C THR A 116 -8.24 7.73 5.64
N ILE A 117 -8.25 9.06 5.67
CA ILE A 117 -9.46 9.85 5.82
C ILE A 117 -9.43 10.89 4.72
N ARG A 118 -10.43 10.91 3.86
CA ARG A 118 -10.57 11.97 2.86
C ARG A 118 -10.91 13.29 3.55
N ASN A 119 -10.42 14.40 3.02
CA ASN A 119 -10.59 15.75 3.55
C ASN A 119 -9.98 15.95 4.95
N SER A 120 -9.07 15.07 5.40
CA SER A 120 -8.37 15.26 6.66
C SER A 120 -7.17 16.18 6.48
N PRO A 121 -6.85 17.05 7.46
CA PRO A 121 -5.64 17.85 7.37
C PRO A 121 -4.38 16.98 7.33
N GLY A 122 -3.33 17.50 6.69
CA GLY A 122 -2.03 16.86 6.64
C GLY A 122 -1.47 16.62 8.04
N LEU A 123 -0.91 15.43 8.27
CA LEU A 123 -0.37 15.03 9.58
C LEU A 123 1.14 15.21 9.69
N TYR A 124 1.84 15.57 8.61
CA TYR A 124 3.30 15.63 8.59
C TYR A 124 3.81 17.07 8.34
N PRO A 125 4.82 17.53 9.09
CA PRO A 125 5.46 16.84 10.22
C PRO A 125 4.54 16.74 11.46
N SER A 126 4.61 15.61 12.18
CA SER A 126 3.85 15.42 13.43
C SER A 126 4.65 15.82 14.66
N GLY A 127 4.02 16.54 15.59
CA GLY A 127 4.58 16.85 16.90
C GLY A 127 3.49 17.25 17.89
N ALA A 128 3.88 17.68 19.09
CA ALA A 128 2.94 18.03 20.16
C ALA A 128 1.85 19.02 19.72
N HIS A 129 2.21 19.97 18.85
CA HIS A 129 1.30 20.99 18.28
C HIS A 129 0.10 20.43 17.48
N ILE A 130 0.15 19.19 16.99
CA ILE A 130 -0.97 18.53 16.28
C ILE A 130 -1.33 17.15 16.86
N GLN A 131 -0.86 16.83 18.07
CA GLN A 131 -1.06 15.51 18.67
C GLN A 131 -2.55 15.10 18.71
N GLY A 132 -3.44 15.99 19.12
CA GLY A 132 -4.88 15.69 19.16
C GLY A 132 -5.48 15.38 17.78
N LEU A 133 -4.98 16.02 16.73
CA LEU A 133 -5.38 15.72 15.36
C LEU A 133 -4.86 14.35 14.91
N VAL A 134 -3.60 14.01 15.24
CA VAL A 134 -3.02 12.69 14.94
C VAL A 134 -3.81 11.58 15.62
N GLU A 135 -4.12 11.73 16.91
CA GLU A 135 -4.86 10.74 17.69
C GLU A 135 -6.31 10.55 17.19
N SER A 136 -7.03 11.64 16.96
CA SER A 136 -8.40 11.58 16.41
C SER A 136 -8.41 10.96 15.01
N SER A 137 -7.47 11.35 14.14
CA SER A 137 -7.31 10.76 12.81
C SER A 137 -6.95 9.27 12.87
N ALA A 138 -6.11 8.85 13.81
CA ALA A 138 -5.77 7.44 13.97
C ALA A 138 -7.00 6.59 14.32
N LYS A 139 -7.83 7.06 15.27
CA LYS A 139 -9.10 6.39 15.64
C LYS A 139 -10.03 6.25 14.44
N GLU A 140 -10.13 7.28 13.63
CA GLU A 140 -11.00 7.27 12.46
C GLU A 140 -10.50 6.32 11.36
N ARG A 141 -9.18 6.22 11.14
CA ARG A 141 -8.61 5.23 10.20
C ARG A 141 -8.92 3.79 10.62
N VAL A 142 -8.87 3.50 11.93
CA VAL A 142 -9.30 2.19 12.46
C VAL A 142 -10.78 1.95 12.18
N ARG A 143 -11.63 2.97 12.35
CA ARG A 143 -13.06 2.88 12.02
C ARG A 143 -13.29 2.60 10.53
N ARG A 144 -12.54 3.24 9.61
CA ARG A 144 -12.60 2.97 8.16
C ARG A 144 -12.25 1.52 7.83
N ALA A 145 -11.19 0.99 8.44
CA ALA A 145 -10.82 -0.41 8.29
C ALA A 145 -11.92 -1.35 8.81
N ALA A 146 -12.53 -1.03 9.95
CA ALA A 146 -13.63 -1.83 10.53
C ALA A 146 -14.86 -1.86 9.61
N ILE A 147 -15.21 -0.74 8.96
CA ILE A 147 -16.31 -0.67 7.98
C ILE A 147 -16.03 -1.59 6.81
N SER A 148 -14.84 -1.48 6.18
CA SER A 148 -14.49 -2.34 5.05
C SER A 148 -14.39 -3.81 5.44
N LYS A 149 -13.93 -4.12 6.65
CA LYS A 149 -13.96 -5.49 7.18
C LYS A 149 -15.41 -6.00 7.28
N ALA A 150 -16.33 -5.20 7.83
CA ALA A 150 -17.74 -5.60 7.95
C ALA A 150 -18.39 -5.83 6.58
N ILE A 151 -18.02 -5.04 5.56
CA ILE A 151 -18.44 -5.28 4.18
C ILE A 151 -17.88 -6.62 3.69
N LEU A 152 -16.57 -6.86 3.81
CA LEU A 152 -15.93 -8.11 3.41
C LEU A 152 -16.58 -9.33 4.07
N ASP A 153 -16.84 -9.27 5.38
CA ASP A 153 -17.51 -10.34 6.14
C ASP A 153 -18.91 -10.66 5.56
N ARG A 154 -19.70 -9.63 5.20
CA ARG A 154 -21.03 -9.79 4.59
C ARG A 154 -20.97 -10.43 3.21
N TYR A 155 -19.89 -10.21 2.46
CA TYR A 155 -19.67 -10.79 1.13
C TYR A 155 -18.94 -12.15 1.19
N GLY A 156 -18.79 -12.74 2.38
CA GLY A 156 -18.27 -14.10 2.55
C GLY A 156 -16.76 -14.20 2.68
N PHE A 157 -16.02 -13.09 2.74
CA PHE A 157 -14.58 -13.08 3.00
C PHE A 157 -14.33 -13.21 4.50
N LYS A 158 -14.55 -14.41 5.04
CA LYS A 158 -14.23 -14.75 6.43
C LYS A 158 -12.77 -15.21 6.51
N LYS A 159 -12.05 -14.74 7.53
CA LYS A 159 -10.76 -15.32 7.94
C LYS A 159 -10.98 -16.62 8.70
#